data_AF-A0A7J2HZ91-F1
#
_entry.id   AF-A0A7J2HZ91-F1
#
_cell.length_a   1.000
_cell.length_b   1.000
_cell.length_c   1.000
_cell.angle_alpha   90.00
_cell.angle_beta   90.00
_cell.angle_gamma   90.00
#
_symmetry.space_group_name_H-M   'P 1'
#
loop_
_entity.id
_entity.type
_entity.pdbx_description
1 polymer ?
#
loop_
_entity_poly.entity_id
_entity_poly.type
_entity_poly.pdbx_seq_one_letter_code
_entity_poly.pdbx_strand_id
1 'polypeptide(L)'
;MENARIFENVRSFIDIGGGHGIFSIGFVKTHPDLRGCIMDLPEVVPITRKFIKAYGLEDKLKVIEGDATRDIPGKYDLAFSSDIL
;
A
#
# COMPACT_ATOMS: atom_id res chain seq x y z
N MET A 1 23.73 -6.03 2.91
CA MET A 1 22.34 -5.81 3.34
C MET A 1 21.59 -7.08 3.03
N GLU A 2 21.12 -7.78 4.06
CA GLU A 2 20.28 -8.98 3.89
C GLU A 2 19.07 -8.59 3.04
N ASN A 3 18.91 -9.25 1.89
CA ASN A 3 17.69 -9.10 1.09
C ASN A 3 16.53 -9.60 1.95
N ALA A 4 15.61 -8.70 2.29
CA ALA A 4 14.44 -9.05 3.06
C ALA A 4 13.61 -10.08 2.27
N ARG A 5 13.69 -11.35 2.67
CA ARG A 5 12.87 -12.45 2.16
C ARG A 5 11.37 -12.27 2.41
N ILE A 6 10.98 -11.16 3.05
CA ILE A 6 9.61 -10.80 3.40
C ILE A 6 8.72 -10.78 2.15
N PHE A 7 9.24 -10.40 0.98
CA PHE A 7 8.48 -10.39 -0.27
C PHE A 7 8.58 -11.69 -1.08
N GLU A 8 9.31 -12.71 -0.62
CA GLU A 8 9.31 -14.02 -1.27
C GLU A 8 7.92 -14.66 -1.10
N ASN A 9 7.27 -14.99 -2.23
CA ASN A 9 5.90 -15.55 -2.31
C ASN A 9 4.76 -14.61 -1.87
N VAL A 10 5.03 -13.33 -1.60
CA VAL A 10 3.98 -12.31 -1.36
C VAL A 10 3.53 -11.75 -2.70
N ARG A 11 2.23 -11.78 -2.97
CA ARG A 11 1.64 -11.22 -4.21
C ARG A 11 0.74 -10.02 -3.96
N SER A 12 0.19 -9.94 -2.75
CA SER A 12 -0.76 -8.91 -2.34
C SER A 12 -0.40 -8.32 -0.99
N PHE A 13 -0.52 -7.00 -0.84
CA PHE A 13 -0.35 -6.34 0.44
C PHE A 13 -1.39 -5.24 0.68
N ILE A 14 -1.56 -4.89 1.95
CA ILE A 14 -2.25 -3.69 2.39
C ILE A 14 -1.30 -2.78 3.18
N ASP A 15 -1.26 -1.50 2.82
CA ASP A 15 -0.54 -0.44 3.51
C ASP A 15 -1.55 0.39 4.31
N ILE A 16 -1.49 0.28 5.63
CA ILE A 16 -2.43 0.89 6.58
C ILE A 16 -1.88 2.25 6.99
N GLY A 17 -2.66 3.31 6.75
CA GLY A 17 -2.23 4.69 7.00
C GLY A 17 -1.09 5.12 6.08
N GLY A 18 -1.10 4.65 4.83
CA GLY A 18 0.04 4.80 3.92
C GLY A 18 0.29 6.23 3.43
N GLY A 19 -0.53 7.21 3.78
CA GLY A 19 -0.32 8.62 3.48
C GLY A 19 -0.26 8.88 1.98
N HIS A 20 0.79 9.56 1.53
CA HIS A 20 1.03 9.77 0.10
C HIS A 20 1.53 8.51 -0.64
N GLY A 21 1.70 7.37 0.06
CA GLY A 21 1.92 6.05 -0.53
C GLY A 21 3.36 5.76 -0.96
N ILE A 22 4.37 6.47 -0.43
CA ILE A 22 5.75 6.32 -0.93
C ILE A 22 6.34 4.92 -0.70
N PHE A 23 6.01 4.27 0.42
CA PHE A 23 6.45 2.91 0.69
C PHE A 23 5.82 1.95 -0.31
N SER A 24 4.49 2.00 -0.46
CA SER A 24 3.76 1.25 -1.48
C SER A 24 4.30 1.44 -2.90
N ILE A 25 4.61 2.68 -3.30
CA ILE A 25 5.23 3.01 -4.59
C ILE A 25 6.60 2.35 -4.72
N GLY A 26 7.42 2.41 -3.66
CA GLY A 26 8.71 1.71 -3.61
C GLY A 26 8.55 0.21 -3.76
N PHE A 27 7.64 -0.41 -2.99
CA PHE A 27 7.42 -1.84 -2.99
C PHE A 27 7.06 -2.38 -4.38
N VAL A 28 6.10 -1.78 -5.08
CA VAL A 28 5.65 -2.25 -6.40
C VAL A 28 6.60 -1.91 -7.56
N LYS A 29 7.52 -0.95 -7.35
CA LYS A 29 8.61 -0.66 -8.26
C LYS A 29 9.77 -1.64 -8.11
N THR A 30 10.09 -2.02 -6.86
CA THR A 30 11.15 -2.98 -6.56
C THR A 30 10.71 -4.42 -6.81
N HIS A 31 9.43 -4.75 -6.59
CA HIS A 31 8.87 -6.09 -6.76
C HIS A 31 7.74 -6.06 -7.82
N PRO A 32 8.04 -6.30 -9.10
CA PRO A 32 7.09 -6.05 -10.18
C PRO A 32 5.81 -6.88 -10.12
N ASP A 33 5.85 -8.07 -9.51
CA ASP A 33 4.71 -8.97 -9.37
C ASP A 33 3.79 -8.61 -8.19
N LEU A 34 4.25 -7.70 -7.33
CA LEU A 34 3.51 -7.27 -6.15
C LEU A 34 2.42 -6.26 -6.52
N ARG A 35 1.23 -6.44 -5.95
CA ARG A 35 0.08 -5.52 -6.06
C ARG A 35 -0.40 -5.14 -4.66
N GLY A 36 -0.88 -3.91 -4.52
CA GLY A 36 -1.18 -3.35 -3.20
C GLY A 36 -2.49 -2.59 -3.13
N CYS A 37 -3.01 -2.52 -1.91
CA CYS A 37 -4.01 -1.53 -1.53
C CYS A 37 -3.40 -0.60 -0.49
N ILE A 38 -3.62 0.70 -0.64
CA ILE A 38 -3.31 1.70 0.39
C ILE A 38 -4.64 2.07 1.03
N MET A 39 -4.76 1.85 2.34
CA MET A 39 -5.95 2.22 3.10
C MET A 39 -5.62 3.42 3.98
N ASP A 40 -6.42 4.47 3.85
CA ASP A 40 -6.27 5.68 4.65
C ASP A 40 -7.62 6.39 4.85
N LEU A 41 -7.62 7.38 5.74
CA LEU A 41 -8.81 8.18 6.04
C LEU A 41 -9.26 9.00 4.80
N PRO A 42 -10.57 9.34 4.70
CA PRO A 42 -11.13 10.07 3.56
C PRO A 42 -10.38 11.33 3.16
N GLU A 43 -9.86 12.08 4.14
CA GLU A 43 -9.10 13.30 3.92
C GLU A 43 -7.70 13.08 3.31
N VAL A 44 -7.13 11.89 3.46
CA VAL A 44 -5.80 11.53 2.94
C VAL A 44 -5.87 10.91 1.54
N VAL A 45 -6.92 10.14 1.26
CA VAL A 45 -7.11 9.44 -0.03
C VAL A 45 -6.84 10.31 -1.27
N PRO A 46 -7.25 11.59 -1.36
CA PRO A 46 -6.96 12.43 -2.52
C PRO A 46 -5.46 12.62 -2.78
N ILE A 47 -4.65 12.80 -1.73
CA ILE A 47 -3.19 12.96 -1.90
C ILE A 47 -2.55 11.63 -2.32
N THR A 48 -2.99 10.51 -1.76
CA THR A 48 -2.53 9.17 -2.14
C THR A 48 -2.76 8.90 -3.63
N ARG A 49 -3.98 9.15 -4.13
CA ARG A 49 -4.33 8.95 -5.54
C ARG A 49 -3.51 9.85 -6.46
N LYS A 50 -3.29 11.11 -6.07
CA LYS A 50 -2.45 12.05 -6.85
C LYS A 50 -1.04 11.50 -7.06
N PHE A 51 -0.41 10.94 -6.02
CA PHE A 51 0.93 10.38 -6.11
C PHE A 51 0.95 9.08 -6.93
N ILE A 52 0.02 8.15 -6.70
CA ILE A 52 -0.09 6.91 -7.51
C ILE A 52 -0.20 7.25 -9.00
N LYS A 53 -1.06 8.21 -9.36
CA LYS A 53 -1.22 8.67 -10.73
C LYS A 53 0.04 9.35 -11.28
N ALA A 54 0.69 10.21 -10.49
CA ALA A 54 1.93 10.86 -10.89
C ALA A 54 3.08 9.88 -11.20
N TYR A 55 3.05 8.69 -10.59
CA TYR A 55 4.00 7.61 -10.87
C TYR A 55 3.49 6.56 -11.87
N GLY A 56 2.26 6.68 -12.38
CA GLY A 56 1.68 5.74 -13.35
C GLY A 56 1.48 4.33 -12.78
N LEU A 57 1.05 4.22 -11.52
CA LEU A 57 0.93 2.94 -10.81
C LEU A 57 -0.53 2.53 -10.50
N GLU A 58 -1.49 3.12 -11.19
CA GLU A 58 -2.94 2.91 -10.96
C GLU A 58 -3.35 1.44 -11.19
N ASP A 59 -2.64 0.73 -12.06
CA ASP A 59 -2.83 -0.68 -12.35
C ASP A 59 -2.17 -1.61 -11.33
N LYS A 60 -1.31 -1.11 -10.42
CA LYS A 60 -0.69 -1.91 -9.35
C LYS A 60 -1.18 -1.57 -7.95
N LEU A 61 -1.54 -0.31 -7.71
CA LEU A 61 -1.94 0.22 -6.42
C LEU A 61 -3.37 0.73 -6.45
N LYS A 62 -4.21 0.16 -5.58
CA LYS A 62 -5.55 0.67 -5.31
C LYS A 62 -5.53 1.51 -4.04
N VAL A 63 -6.50 2.41 -3.91
CA VAL A 63 -6.71 3.18 -2.68
C VAL A 63 -8.09 2.86 -2.12
N ILE A 64 -8.11 2.47 -0.85
CA ILE A 64 -9.29 2.16 -0.06
C ILE A 64 -9.46 3.30 0.94
N GLU A 65 -10.67 3.83 1.01
CA GLU A 65 -11.04 4.83 2.01
C GLU A 65 -11.59 4.12 3.24
N GLY A 66 -11.09 4.46 4.43
CA GLY A 66 -11.68 4.00 5.68
C GLY A 66 -10.75 4.03 6.89
N ASP A 67 -11.31 3.57 8.01
CA ASP A 67 -10.65 3.54 9.31
C ASP A 67 -10.27 2.09 9.67
N ALA A 68 -8.98 1.80 9.61
CA ALA A 68 -8.43 0.45 9.83
C ALA A 68 -8.57 -0.05 11.27
N THR A 69 -8.90 0.82 12.23
CA THR A 69 -9.21 0.42 13.61
C THR A 69 -10.58 -0.27 13.71
N ARG A 70 -11.44 -0.10 12.70
CA ARG A 70 -12.77 -0.71 12.64
C ARG A 70 -12.82 -1.94 11.75
N ASP A 71 -12.32 -1.81 10.53
CA ASP A 71 -12.36 -2.88 9.54
C ASP A 71 -11.19 -2.76 8.57
N ILE A 72 -10.68 -3.89 8.12
CA ILE A 72 -9.67 -3.99 7.07
C ILE A 72 -10.23 -4.93 6.01
N PRO A 73 -10.75 -4.42 4.89
CA PRO A 73 -11.49 -5.24 3.94
C PRO A 73 -10.56 -6.12 3.11
N GLY A 74 -10.96 -7.36 2.85
CA GLY A 74 -10.28 -8.25 1.91
C GLY A 74 -9.30 -9.22 2.56
N LYS A 75 -8.39 -9.76 1.74
CA LYS A 75 -7.35 -10.71 2.15
C LYS A 75 -6.05 -10.32 1.47
N TYR A 76 -4.97 -10.29 2.24
CA TYR A 76 -3.65 -9.87 1.78
C TYR A 76 -2.62 -10.84 2.35
N ASP A 77 -1.52 -11.03 1.61
CA ASP A 77 -0.40 -11.86 2.08
C ASP A 77 0.45 -11.09 3.12
N LEU A 78 0.44 -9.75 3.06
CA LEU A 78 1.20 -8.86 3.92
C LEU A 78 0.37 -7.64 4.35
N ALA A 79 0.44 -7.27 5.62
CA ALA A 79 0.02 -5.95 6.10
C ALA A 79 1.26 -5.14 6.48
N PHE A 80 1.32 -3.91 5.99
CA PHE A 80 2.37 -2.93 6.31
C PHE A 80 1.73 -1.73 7.01
N SER A 81 2.46 -1.16 7.97
CA SER A 81 2.05 0.00 8.75
C SER A 81 3.32 0.70 9.22
N SER A 82 3.37 2.02 9.09
CA SER A 82 4.50 2.82 9.56
C SER A 82 4.01 4.11 10.20
N ASP A 83 4.44 4.37 11.43
CA ASP A 83 4.20 5.65 12.14
C ASP A 83 2.72 5.99 12.39
N ILE A 84 1.90 4.96 12.63
CA ILE A 84 0.46 5.10 12.87
C ILE A 84 -0.08 4.26 14.05
N LEU A 85 0.81 3.54 14.78
CA LEU A 85 0.46 2.66 15.90
C LEU A 85 1.08 3.14 17.21
#